data_AF-V8NQ94-F1
#
_entry.id   AF-V8NQ94-F1
#
_cell.length_a   1.000
_cell.length_b   1.000
_cell.length_c   1.000
_cell.angle_alpha   90.00
_cell.angle_beta   90.00
_cell.angle_gamma   90.00
#
_symmetry.space_group_name_H-M   'P 1'
#
loop_
_entity.id
_entity.type
_entity.pdbx_description
1 polymer ?
#
loop_
_entity_poly.entity_id
_entity_poly.type
_entity_poly.pdbx_seq_one_letter_code
_entity_poly.pdbx_strand_id
1 'polypeptide(L)'
;MAPTAGFSAFDGNYNPGCETASEITFKRTDNYEWHDPTLWHAATSLENLDLGKYIFLVDEERVPCQYDDVIFQPETSFRVNITSEQTIQLKSISIMGQNFTRDSTLAEYMHSSSAKLQFHGQGTLRLSHTRCPDKSGCECGNSATHERICAALLQKSRNQCPMVTCKDAIKPTGHCCEICGVIIILTYSADFDIELYRDRIFHTFLNLPRNKGIQMAMSKRKKLQTPLRIVPRGLDSIIQIVLIDNKTGPYAGTHAEQLANDILKDIADHGKFFGIVTANLQVATGNNWSAQGTSSHRGLMITGIVIGILLVLLFLGISLLLYKNDAL
;
A
#
# COMPACT_ATOMS: atom_id res chain seq x y z
N MET A 1 34.27 -11.48 -14.93
CA MET A 1 33.87 -12.63 -14.08
C MET A 1 34.17 -12.24 -12.64
N ALA A 2 33.31 -12.61 -11.69
CA ALA A 2 33.56 -12.35 -10.27
C ALA A 2 34.82 -13.10 -9.79
N PRO A 3 35.47 -12.67 -8.69
CA PRO A 3 36.57 -13.44 -8.10
C PRO A 3 36.10 -14.88 -7.86
N THR A 4 36.91 -15.89 -8.25
CA THR A 4 36.63 -17.34 -8.22
C THR A 4 35.75 -17.91 -9.34
N ALA A 5 35.10 -17.09 -10.16
CA ALA A 5 34.36 -17.59 -11.30
C ALA A 5 35.31 -17.98 -12.44
N GLY A 6 35.13 -19.18 -13.00
CA GLY A 6 35.93 -19.69 -14.10
C GLY A 6 35.14 -20.67 -14.96
N PHE A 7 35.56 -20.81 -16.21
CA PHE A 7 35.12 -21.88 -17.09
C PHE A 7 36.33 -22.76 -17.41
N SER A 8 36.15 -24.07 -17.41
CA SER A 8 37.18 -25.05 -17.77
C SER A 8 36.68 -25.95 -18.90
N ALA A 9 37.61 -26.45 -19.71
CA ALA A 9 37.28 -27.49 -20.69
C ALA A 9 36.86 -28.78 -19.98
N PHE A 10 36.00 -29.56 -20.64
CA PHE A 10 35.63 -30.89 -20.18
C PHE A 10 36.82 -31.84 -20.32
N ASP A 11 37.21 -32.51 -19.24
CA ASP A 11 38.38 -33.39 -19.17
C ASP A 11 38.06 -34.87 -19.49
N GLY A 12 36.81 -35.16 -19.87
CA GLY A 12 36.33 -36.51 -20.16
C GLY A 12 35.64 -37.19 -18.98
N ASN A 13 35.71 -36.63 -17.77
CA ASN A 13 35.07 -37.17 -16.58
C ASN A 13 33.92 -36.28 -16.11
N TYR A 14 32.75 -36.89 -15.90
CA TYR A 14 31.61 -36.18 -15.30
C TYR A 14 31.81 -36.03 -13.80
N ASN A 15 31.49 -34.84 -13.29
CA ASN A 15 31.34 -34.66 -11.85
C ASN A 15 30.15 -35.48 -11.34
N PRO A 16 30.21 -36.01 -10.10
CA PRO A 16 29.10 -36.72 -9.48
C PRO A 16 27.82 -35.87 -9.49
N GLY A 17 26.72 -36.41 -10.03
CA GLY A 17 25.44 -35.72 -10.21
C GLY A 17 25.24 -35.03 -11.57
N CYS A 18 26.25 -35.02 -12.45
CA CYS A 18 26.14 -34.53 -13.83
C CYS A 18 26.24 -35.64 -14.88
N GLU A 19 26.27 -36.91 -14.47
CA GLU A 19 26.52 -38.06 -15.36
C GLU A 19 25.39 -38.29 -16.37
N THR A 20 24.19 -37.83 -16.05
CA THR A 20 22.99 -37.91 -16.92
C THR A 20 22.50 -36.53 -17.39
N ALA A 21 23.22 -35.46 -17.05
CA ALA A 21 22.76 -34.10 -17.28
C ALA A 21 22.87 -33.75 -18.78
N SER A 22 21.73 -33.39 -19.38
CA SER A 22 21.67 -32.76 -20.70
C SER A 22 22.14 -31.31 -20.65
N GLU A 23 22.20 -30.66 -21.82
CA GLU A 23 22.37 -29.20 -21.93
C GLU A 23 21.44 -28.46 -20.96
N ILE A 24 22.01 -27.57 -20.14
CA ILE A 24 21.26 -26.72 -19.22
C ILE A 24 20.99 -25.39 -19.92
N THR A 25 19.71 -25.05 -20.05
CA THR A 25 19.28 -23.78 -20.67
C THR A 25 18.97 -22.74 -19.60
N PHE A 26 19.44 -21.51 -19.84
CA PHE A 26 19.05 -20.38 -19.00
C PHE A 26 17.57 -20.06 -19.20
N LYS A 27 16.85 -19.81 -18.10
CA LYS A 27 15.47 -19.31 -18.17
C LYS A 27 15.44 -17.95 -18.86
N ARG A 28 14.36 -17.66 -19.58
CA ARG A 28 14.15 -16.34 -20.19
C ARG A 28 14.10 -15.26 -19.10
N THR A 29 14.92 -14.24 -19.25
CA THR A 29 15.08 -13.13 -18.30
C THR A 29 14.25 -11.90 -18.66
N ASP A 30 13.43 -11.95 -19.70
CA ASP A 30 12.64 -10.80 -20.18
C ASP A 30 11.30 -10.64 -19.42
N ASN A 31 10.99 -11.57 -18.50
CA ASN A 31 9.73 -11.60 -17.77
C ASN A 31 9.77 -10.81 -16.45
N TYR A 32 10.90 -10.19 -16.10
CA TYR A 32 11.04 -9.41 -14.88
C TYR A 32 10.57 -7.98 -15.12
N GLU A 33 9.32 -7.67 -14.76
CA GLU A 33 8.74 -6.34 -14.98
C GLU A 33 9.01 -5.39 -13.82
N TRP A 34 9.33 -4.14 -14.13
CA TRP A 34 9.46 -3.07 -13.13
C TRP A 34 8.22 -2.96 -12.23
N HIS A 35 7.05 -3.16 -12.82
CA HIS A 35 5.76 -3.03 -12.15
C HIS A 35 5.31 -4.32 -11.46
N ASP A 36 6.13 -5.37 -11.37
CA ASP A 36 5.82 -6.58 -10.59
C ASP A 36 6.14 -6.38 -9.10
N PRO A 37 5.15 -6.30 -8.20
CA PRO A 37 5.36 -6.14 -6.75
C PRO A 37 6.14 -7.27 -6.08
N THR A 38 6.30 -8.42 -6.74
CA THR A 38 6.98 -9.59 -6.19
C THR A 38 8.50 -9.56 -6.39
N LEU A 39 9.00 -8.61 -7.19
CA LEU A 39 10.43 -8.45 -7.49
C LEU A 39 11.13 -7.39 -6.63
N TRP A 40 10.38 -6.69 -5.80
CA TRP A 40 10.86 -5.58 -4.98
C TRP A 40 10.73 -5.90 -3.50
N HIS A 41 11.72 -5.41 -2.74
CA HIS A 41 11.73 -5.41 -1.30
C HIS A 41 11.84 -3.97 -0.81
N ALA A 42 10.98 -3.60 0.14
CA ALA A 42 10.95 -2.27 0.72
C ALA A 42 11.40 -2.32 2.18
N ALA A 43 12.18 -1.32 2.59
CA ALA A 43 12.65 -1.14 3.95
C ALA A 43 12.75 0.36 4.25
N THR A 44 12.69 0.72 5.53
CA THR A 44 12.78 2.13 5.98
C THR A 44 14.22 2.64 6.07
N SER A 45 15.21 1.74 6.04
CA SER A 45 16.64 2.07 6.07
C SER A 45 17.45 1.02 5.32
N LEU A 46 18.68 1.37 4.95
CA LEU A 46 19.62 0.43 4.32
C LEU A 46 19.97 -0.74 5.25
N GLU A 47 20.14 -0.46 6.55
CA GLU A 47 20.36 -1.52 7.56
C GLU A 47 19.20 -2.52 7.61
N ASN A 48 17.94 -2.04 7.56
CA ASN A 48 16.78 -2.92 7.53
C ASN A 48 16.73 -3.73 6.23
N LEU A 49 17.16 -3.15 5.11
CA LEU A 49 17.26 -3.87 3.83
C LEU A 49 18.29 -5.00 3.92
N ASP A 50 19.48 -4.73 4.45
CA ASP A 50 20.58 -5.70 4.60
C ASP A 50 20.23 -6.83 5.57
N LEU A 51 19.47 -6.52 6.63
CA LEU A 51 18.98 -7.49 7.61
C LEU A 51 17.71 -8.24 7.14
N GLY A 52 17.19 -7.95 5.95
CA GLY A 52 15.96 -8.57 5.43
C GLY A 52 14.69 -8.21 6.21
N LYS A 53 14.70 -7.08 6.94
CA LYS A 53 13.58 -6.56 7.74
C LYS A 53 12.66 -5.71 6.87
N TYR A 54 11.91 -6.37 6.00
CA TYR A 54 11.02 -5.70 5.06
C TYR A 54 9.73 -5.21 5.71
N ILE A 55 9.20 -4.11 5.18
CA ILE A 55 7.91 -3.56 5.59
C ILE A 55 6.79 -4.09 4.71
N PHE A 56 5.60 -4.24 5.32
CA PHE A 56 4.38 -4.52 4.58
C PHE A 56 3.85 -3.24 3.94
N LEU A 57 3.50 -3.34 2.67
CA LEU A 57 2.98 -2.25 1.84
C LEU A 57 1.83 -2.78 1.00
N VAL A 58 0.91 -1.90 0.61
CA VAL A 58 -0.08 -2.27 -0.43
C VAL A 58 0.62 -2.38 -1.78
N ASP A 59 -0.02 -3.02 -2.76
CA ASP A 59 0.64 -3.42 -4.01
C ASP A 59 1.21 -2.26 -4.83
N GLU A 60 0.51 -1.12 -4.89
CA GLU A 60 1.01 0.10 -5.56
C GLU A 60 2.28 0.67 -4.92
N GLU A 61 2.52 0.38 -3.64
CA GLU A 61 3.68 0.86 -2.88
C GLU A 61 4.78 -0.19 -2.74
N ARG A 62 4.50 -1.43 -3.17
CA ARG A 62 5.51 -2.47 -3.21
C ARG A 62 6.45 -2.32 -4.40
N VAL A 63 6.04 -1.61 -5.45
CA VAL A 63 6.92 -1.17 -6.53
C VAL A 63 7.42 0.24 -6.23
N PRO A 64 8.61 0.65 -6.73
CA PRO A 64 9.22 1.92 -6.35
C PRO A 64 8.31 3.13 -6.53
N CYS A 65 8.24 3.98 -5.52
CA CYS A 65 7.52 5.25 -5.52
C CYS A 65 8.40 6.41 -5.99
N GLN A 66 7.78 7.54 -6.31
CA GLN A 66 8.45 8.74 -6.85
C GLN A 66 9.52 9.37 -5.94
N TYR A 67 9.47 9.08 -4.64
CA TYR A 67 10.41 9.60 -3.64
C TYR A 67 11.39 8.54 -3.11
N ASP A 68 11.39 7.34 -3.69
CA ASP A 68 12.20 6.24 -3.21
C ASP A 68 13.61 6.26 -3.79
N ASP A 69 14.55 5.75 -3.01
CA ASP A 69 15.89 5.41 -3.47
C ASP A 69 15.88 3.95 -3.92
N VAL A 70 16.01 3.70 -5.23
CA VAL A 70 16.04 2.35 -5.79
C VAL A 70 17.45 1.79 -5.75
N ILE A 71 17.61 0.55 -5.29
CA ILE A 71 18.93 -0.10 -5.23
C ILE A 71 18.86 -1.43 -5.97
N PHE A 72 19.65 -1.53 -7.05
CA PHE A 72 20.05 -2.80 -7.61
C PHE A 72 21.33 -3.24 -6.91
N GLN A 73 21.24 -4.34 -6.15
CA GLN A 73 22.31 -4.82 -5.28
C GLN A 73 23.64 -4.94 -6.04
N PRO A 74 24.74 -4.38 -5.51
CA PRO A 74 26.05 -4.52 -6.14
C PRO A 74 26.45 -5.99 -6.20
N GLU A 75 27.38 -6.32 -7.10
CA GLU A 75 27.89 -7.70 -7.27
C GLU A 75 26.85 -8.72 -7.76
N THR A 76 25.65 -8.27 -8.12
CA THR A 76 24.62 -9.08 -8.79
C THR A 76 24.39 -8.61 -10.22
N SER A 77 23.96 -9.52 -11.10
CA SER A 77 23.48 -9.19 -12.44
C SER A 77 21.96 -9.18 -12.45
N PHE A 78 21.35 -8.18 -13.08
CA PHE A 78 19.90 -8.08 -13.22
C PHE A 78 19.52 -7.74 -14.66
N ARG A 79 18.26 -8.03 -14.98
CA ARG A 79 17.60 -7.57 -16.20
C ARG A 79 16.15 -7.26 -15.87
N VAL A 80 15.68 -6.07 -16.21
CA VAL A 80 14.34 -5.57 -15.89
C VAL A 80 13.69 -4.93 -17.12
N ASN A 81 12.42 -5.23 -17.31
CA ASN A 81 11.55 -4.63 -18.31
C ASN A 81 10.93 -3.36 -17.74
N ILE A 82 11.30 -2.21 -18.29
CA ILE A 82 10.80 -0.89 -17.88
C ILE A 82 9.71 -0.37 -18.82
N THR A 83 9.13 -1.22 -19.68
CA THR A 83 8.03 -0.80 -20.55
C THR A 83 6.94 -0.13 -19.73
N SER A 84 6.56 1.09 -20.12
CA SER A 84 5.56 1.89 -19.42
C SER A 84 5.09 3.04 -20.30
N GLU A 85 3.78 3.31 -20.28
CA GLU A 85 3.23 4.52 -20.90
C GLU A 85 3.52 5.77 -20.05
N GLN A 86 3.69 5.58 -18.75
CA GLN A 86 4.00 6.64 -17.80
C GLN A 86 5.50 6.69 -17.52
N THR A 87 6.04 7.89 -17.33
CA THR A 87 7.42 8.05 -16.87
C THR A 87 7.55 7.52 -15.44
N ILE A 88 8.52 6.63 -15.23
CA ILE A 88 8.86 6.12 -13.90
C ILE A 88 9.70 7.20 -13.21
N GLN A 89 9.13 7.83 -12.20
CA GLN A 89 9.80 8.86 -11.40
C GLN A 89 10.38 8.24 -10.14
N LEU A 90 11.58 8.67 -9.73
CA LEU A 90 12.27 8.20 -8.53
C LEU A 90 13.04 9.37 -7.90
N LYS A 91 13.48 9.21 -6.65
CA LYS A 91 14.42 10.16 -6.03
C LYS A 91 15.85 9.88 -6.48
N SER A 92 16.30 8.63 -6.40
CA SER A 92 17.60 8.19 -6.91
C SER A 92 17.58 6.72 -7.28
N ILE A 93 18.57 6.28 -8.04
CA ILE A 93 18.75 4.87 -8.42
C ILE A 93 20.23 4.48 -8.32
N SER A 94 20.54 3.39 -7.63
CA SER A 94 21.89 2.84 -7.49
C SER A 94 22.02 1.58 -8.33
N ILE A 95 23.00 1.57 -9.24
CA ILE A 95 23.24 0.49 -10.19
C ILE A 95 24.73 0.17 -10.17
N MET A 96 25.08 -1.10 -9.94
CA MET A 96 26.48 -1.56 -9.90
C MET A 96 27.37 -0.74 -8.94
N GLY A 97 26.81 -0.31 -7.80
CA GLY A 97 27.52 0.51 -6.81
C GLY A 97 27.61 2.00 -7.15
N GLN A 98 27.13 2.44 -8.32
CA GLN A 98 27.05 3.85 -8.68
C GLN A 98 25.65 4.40 -8.36
N ASN A 99 25.59 5.44 -7.53
CA ASN A 99 24.35 6.13 -7.18
C ASN A 99 24.07 7.30 -8.14
N PHE A 100 22.99 7.20 -8.91
CA PHE A 100 22.50 8.24 -9.80
C PHE A 100 21.45 9.09 -9.10
N THR A 101 21.74 10.40 -9.02
CA THR A 101 20.87 11.42 -8.42
C THR A 101 20.47 12.51 -9.42
N ARG A 102 20.97 12.46 -10.66
CA ARG A 102 20.69 13.46 -11.69
C ARG A 102 20.27 12.79 -12.99
N ASP A 103 19.23 13.31 -13.60
CA ASP A 103 18.69 12.85 -14.88
C ASP A 103 19.76 12.77 -15.98
N SER A 104 20.62 13.77 -16.10
CA SER A 104 21.65 13.81 -17.14
C SER A 104 22.62 12.63 -17.04
N THR A 105 23.08 12.30 -15.82
CA THR A 105 24.00 11.20 -15.56
C THR A 105 23.33 9.84 -15.74
N LEU A 106 22.06 9.70 -15.35
CA LEU A 106 21.30 8.48 -15.59
C LEU A 106 21.07 8.29 -17.09
N ALA A 107 20.71 9.35 -17.81
CA ALA A 107 20.49 9.30 -19.25
C ALA A 107 21.76 8.84 -19.98
N GLU A 108 22.94 9.37 -19.64
CA GLU A 108 24.22 8.91 -20.19
C GLU A 108 24.43 7.41 -19.94
N TYR A 109 24.20 6.95 -18.71
CA TYR A 109 24.28 5.53 -18.37
C TYR A 109 23.32 4.67 -19.20
N MET A 110 22.06 5.11 -19.36
CA MET A 110 21.01 4.38 -20.09
C MET A 110 21.34 4.19 -21.59
N HIS A 111 22.22 5.03 -22.17
CA HIS A 111 22.70 4.85 -23.54
C HIS A 111 23.84 3.83 -23.67
N SER A 112 24.48 3.45 -22.57
CA SER A 112 25.59 2.49 -22.56
C SER A 112 25.16 1.07 -22.94
N SER A 113 26.13 0.26 -23.41
CA SER A 113 25.88 -1.16 -23.70
C SER A 113 25.48 -1.94 -22.45
N SER A 114 26.03 -1.59 -21.28
CA SER A 114 25.70 -2.22 -20.00
C SER A 114 24.23 -2.01 -19.65
N ALA A 115 23.73 -0.77 -19.79
CA ALA A 115 22.33 -0.48 -19.52
C ALA A 115 21.39 -1.21 -20.47
N LYS A 116 21.72 -1.39 -21.76
CA LYS A 116 20.90 -2.16 -22.70
C LYS A 116 20.79 -3.66 -22.35
N LEU A 117 21.76 -4.20 -21.61
CA LEU A 117 21.71 -5.56 -21.08
C LEU A 117 20.86 -5.66 -19.80
N GLN A 118 20.79 -4.59 -19.02
CA GLN A 118 20.07 -4.54 -17.74
C GLN A 118 18.63 -4.02 -17.86
N PHE A 119 18.39 -3.07 -18.74
CA PHE A 119 17.10 -2.40 -18.92
C PHE A 119 16.63 -2.60 -20.35
N HIS A 120 15.39 -3.02 -20.51
CA HIS A 120 14.76 -3.18 -21.81
C HIS A 120 13.30 -2.74 -21.76
N GLY A 121 12.68 -2.58 -22.93
CA GLY A 121 11.31 -2.09 -23.04
C GLY A 121 11.20 -0.61 -23.39
N GLN A 122 9.98 -0.18 -23.71
CA GLN A 122 9.67 1.21 -24.08
C GLN A 122 9.18 1.95 -22.84
N GLY A 123 10.10 2.59 -22.11
CA GLY A 123 9.78 3.39 -20.93
C GLY A 123 10.90 4.35 -20.59
N THR A 124 10.62 5.33 -19.73
CA THR A 124 11.56 6.39 -19.35
C THR A 124 11.66 6.47 -17.82
N LEU A 125 12.89 6.51 -17.32
CA LEU A 125 13.20 6.79 -15.92
C LEU A 125 13.54 8.28 -15.75
N ARG A 126 13.05 8.90 -14.69
CA ARG A 126 13.42 10.26 -14.28
C ARG A 126 13.68 10.35 -12.78
N LEU A 127 14.66 11.16 -12.42
CA LEU A 127 15.17 11.39 -11.08
C LEU A 127 14.87 12.81 -10.64
N SER A 128 14.18 12.94 -9.52
CA SER A 128 13.86 14.23 -8.91
C SER A 128 14.96 14.70 -7.96
N HIS A 129 15.69 13.77 -7.32
CA HIS A 129 16.56 14.01 -6.16
C HIS A 129 15.87 14.75 -5.00
N THR A 130 14.55 14.81 -4.98
CA THR A 130 13.78 15.45 -3.92
C THR A 130 13.28 14.39 -2.95
N ARG A 131 13.29 14.74 -1.66
CA ARG A 131 12.57 13.97 -0.63
C ARG A 131 11.12 14.44 -0.59
N CYS A 132 10.23 13.60 -0.06
CA CYS A 132 8.87 14.03 0.24
C CYS A 132 8.92 15.28 1.13
N PRO A 133 8.40 16.43 0.68
CA PRO A 133 8.50 17.68 1.45
C PRO A 133 7.43 17.80 2.55
N ASP A 134 6.43 16.91 2.54
CA ASP A 134 5.27 16.97 3.41
C ASP A 134 5.40 15.92 4.53
N LYS A 135 5.43 16.39 5.78
CA LYS A 135 5.52 15.52 6.96
C LYS A 135 4.31 14.58 7.13
N SER A 136 3.16 14.92 6.56
CA SER A 136 2.02 13.99 6.52
C SER A 136 2.21 12.83 5.54
N GLY A 137 3.32 12.82 4.81
CA GLY A 137 3.65 11.87 3.76
C GLY A 137 3.30 12.41 2.38
N CYS A 138 3.71 11.63 1.38
CA CYS A 138 3.44 11.87 -0.02
C CYS A 138 2.76 10.64 -0.63
N GLU A 139 1.97 10.87 -1.66
CA GLU A 139 1.47 9.77 -2.48
C GLU A 139 2.63 9.08 -3.21
N CYS A 140 2.50 7.77 -3.38
CA CYS A 140 3.51 6.97 -4.07
C CYS A 140 3.73 7.40 -5.53
N GLY A 141 2.65 7.81 -6.23
CA GLY A 141 2.69 8.21 -7.64
C GLY A 141 2.33 7.10 -8.64
N ASN A 142 2.08 5.88 -8.16
CA ASN A 142 1.84 4.70 -9.00
C ASN A 142 0.38 4.43 -9.37
N SER A 143 -0.56 5.28 -8.97
CA SER A 143 -1.99 5.04 -9.20
C SER A 143 -2.37 5.05 -10.69
N ALA A 144 -1.66 5.80 -11.53
CA ALA A 144 -1.85 5.76 -12.99
C ALA A 144 -1.39 4.43 -13.63
N THR A 145 -0.57 3.66 -12.92
CA THR A 145 -0.05 2.35 -13.33
C THR A 145 -0.67 1.19 -12.57
N HIS A 146 -1.75 1.42 -11.78
CA HIS A 146 -2.42 0.41 -10.94
C HIS A 146 -2.72 -0.89 -11.71
N GLU A 147 -3.40 -0.78 -12.86
CA GLU A 147 -3.81 -1.92 -13.67
C GLU A 147 -2.61 -2.76 -14.13
N ARG A 148 -1.49 -2.10 -14.48
CA ARG A 148 -0.26 -2.79 -14.88
C ARG A 148 0.37 -3.51 -13.70
N ILE A 149 0.40 -2.87 -12.53
CA ILE A 149 0.93 -3.45 -11.30
C ILE A 149 0.14 -4.71 -10.93
N CYS A 150 -1.19 -4.64 -11.00
CA CYS A 150 -2.06 -5.76 -10.69
C CYS A 150 -1.99 -6.88 -11.73
N ALA A 151 -1.88 -6.54 -13.02
CA ALA A 151 -1.67 -7.53 -14.07
C ALA A 151 -0.33 -8.28 -13.87
N ALA A 152 0.75 -7.58 -13.53
CA ALA A 152 2.04 -8.19 -13.26
C ALA A 152 1.99 -9.10 -12.02
N LEU A 153 1.39 -8.62 -10.92
CA LEU A 153 1.22 -9.39 -9.69
C LEU A 153 0.41 -10.69 -9.92
N LEU A 154 -0.68 -10.60 -10.69
CA LEU A 154 -1.63 -11.69 -10.87
C LEU A 154 -1.35 -12.56 -12.11
N GLN A 155 -0.27 -12.28 -12.85
CA GLN A 155 0.10 -13.02 -14.07
C GLN A 155 0.17 -14.53 -13.82
N LYS A 156 0.76 -14.95 -12.69
CA LYS A 156 0.88 -16.36 -12.29
C LYS A 156 -0.46 -16.99 -11.89
N SER A 157 -1.43 -16.19 -11.53
CA SER A 157 -2.79 -16.59 -11.11
C SER A 157 -3.82 -16.36 -12.20
N ARG A 158 -3.41 -16.29 -13.48
CA ARG A 158 -4.30 -16.03 -14.63
C ARG A 158 -5.15 -14.77 -14.45
N ASN A 159 -4.56 -13.72 -13.87
CA ASN A 159 -5.21 -12.45 -13.55
C ASN A 159 -6.40 -12.58 -12.58
N GLN A 160 -6.42 -13.63 -11.75
CA GLN A 160 -7.44 -13.84 -10.75
C GLN A 160 -6.89 -13.60 -9.35
N CYS A 161 -7.61 -12.81 -8.57
CA CYS A 161 -7.31 -12.64 -7.15
C CYS A 161 -7.53 -13.95 -6.39
N PRO A 162 -6.67 -14.25 -5.39
CA PRO A 162 -6.89 -15.39 -4.51
C PRO A 162 -8.20 -15.21 -3.75
N MET A 163 -8.95 -16.31 -3.57
CA MET A 163 -10.16 -16.26 -2.76
C MET A 163 -9.80 -16.06 -1.29
N VAL A 164 -10.45 -15.09 -0.66
CA VAL A 164 -10.37 -14.82 0.77
C VAL A 164 -11.54 -15.46 1.52
N THR A 165 -11.33 -15.79 2.78
CA THR A 165 -12.29 -16.57 3.59
C THR A 165 -13.07 -15.74 4.61
N CYS A 166 -12.65 -14.48 4.81
CA CYS A 166 -13.34 -13.55 5.68
C CYS A 166 -14.70 -13.09 5.10
N LYS A 167 -15.61 -12.71 5.99
CA LYS A 167 -16.83 -12.00 5.65
C LYS A 167 -16.51 -10.56 5.26
N ASP A 168 -17.24 -10.03 4.29
CA ASP A 168 -17.19 -8.63 3.87
C ASP A 168 -15.74 -8.17 3.55
N ALA A 169 -15.04 -8.98 2.75
CA ALA A 169 -13.66 -8.70 2.35
C ALA A 169 -13.50 -7.28 1.81
N ILE A 170 -12.41 -6.62 2.22
CA ILE A 170 -12.15 -5.21 1.89
C ILE A 170 -10.97 -5.08 0.95
N LYS A 171 -11.02 -4.10 0.04
CA LYS A 171 -9.92 -3.77 -0.87
C LYS A 171 -9.31 -2.41 -0.49
N PRO A 172 -8.16 -2.37 0.19
CA PRO A 172 -7.46 -1.13 0.48
C PRO A 172 -7.12 -0.35 -0.80
N THR A 173 -7.11 0.97 -0.70
CA THR A 173 -6.66 1.82 -1.82
C THR A 173 -5.21 1.50 -2.15
N GLY A 174 -4.94 1.18 -3.41
CA GLY A 174 -3.63 0.76 -3.91
C GLY A 174 -3.33 -0.73 -3.78
N HIS A 175 -4.26 -1.55 -3.30
CA HIS A 175 -4.13 -3.01 -3.28
C HIS A 175 -4.88 -3.62 -4.47
N CYS A 176 -4.37 -4.72 -5.04
CA CYS A 176 -4.95 -5.33 -6.23
C CYS A 176 -6.16 -6.21 -5.92
N CYS A 177 -6.11 -6.92 -4.79
CA CYS A 177 -7.12 -7.87 -4.37
C CYS A 177 -7.77 -7.47 -3.05
N GLU A 178 -8.91 -8.09 -2.76
CA GLU A 178 -9.52 -8.01 -1.45
C GLU A 178 -8.69 -8.79 -0.42
N ILE A 179 -8.76 -8.36 0.84
CA ILE A 179 -8.04 -8.95 1.97
C ILE A 179 -8.95 -9.17 3.16
N CYS A 180 -8.48 -10.02 4.07
CA CYS A 180 -8.98 -10.14 5.42
C CYS A 180 -8.12 -9.32 6.37
N GLY A 181 -8.75 -8.48 7.17
CA GLY A 181 -8.05 -7.51 8.00
C GLY A 181 -8.87 -6.26 8.20
N VAL A 182 -8.16 -5.14 8.35
CA VAL A 182 -8.76 -3.88 8.79
C VAL A 182 -8.14 -2.71 8.06
N ILE A 183 -8.96 -1.70 7.78
CA ILE A 183 -8.52 -0.39 7.29
C ILE A 183 -8.94 0.68 8.29
N ILE A 184 -7.98 1.42 8.83
CA ILE A 184 -8.22 2.66 9.58
C ILE A 184 -7.96 3.84 8.64
N ILE A 185 -8.95 4.71 8.48
CA ILE A 185 -8.87 5.91 7.65
C ILE A 185 -8.82 7.12 8.57
N LEU A 186 -7.71 7.87 8.51
CA LEU A 186 -7.53 9.08 9.30
C LEU A 186 -7.72 10.33 8.43
N THR A 187 -8.44 11.31 8.99
CA THR A 187 -8.28 12.71 8.59
C THR A 187 -7.37 13.40 9.59
N TYR A 188 -6.62 14.39 9.12
CA TYR A 188 -5.50 14.95 9.88
C TYR A 188 -5.39 16.47 9.68
N SER A 189 -4.76 17.14 10.64
CA SER A 189 -4.42 18.56 10.58
C SER A 189 -3.05 18.78 9.95
N ALA A 190 -2.68 20.03 9.70
CA ALA A 190 -1.34 20.38 9.25
C ALA A 190 -0.22 19.98 10.25
N ASP A 191 -0.57 19.59 11.48
CA ASP A 191 0.39 19.18 12.50
C ASP A 191 0.80 17.70 12.38
N PHE A 192 0.02 16.89 11.69
CA PHE A 192 0.25 15.44 11.58
C PHE A 192 1.59 15.12 10.90
N ASP A 193 2.31 14.18 11.51
CA ASP A 193 3.58 13.65 11.02
C ASP A 193 3.44 12.13 10.90
N ILE A 194 3.55 11.61 9.68
CA ILE A 194 3.30 10.20 9.38
C ILE A 194 4.39 9.30 9.94
N GLU A 195 5.65 9.75 9.95
CA GLU A 195 6.76 8.97 10.48
C GLU A 195 6.64 8.87 12.00
N LEU A 196 6.39 10.00 12.67
CA LEU A 196 6.18 10.04 14.12
C LEU A 196 5.00 9.13 14.55
N TYR A 197 3.90 9.17 13.80
CA TYR A 197 2.73 8.36 14.15
C TYR A 197 2.93 6.87 13.80
N ARG A 198 3.64 6.55 12.72
CA ARG A 198 4.05 5.17 12.42
C ARG A 198 4.92 4.59 13.52
N ASP A 199 5.90 5.36 13.99
CA ASP A 199 6.78 4.96 15.10
C ASP A 199 6.00 4.76 16.40
N ARG A 200 5.02 5.62 16.69
CA ARG A 200 4.11 5.42 17.82
C ARG A 200 3.39 4.08 17.72
N ILE A 201 2.76 3.77 16.58
CA ILE A 201 2.03 2.51 16.43
C ILE A 201 3.00 1.32 16.57
N PHE A 202 4.18 1.41 15.96
CA PHE A 202 5.16 0.36 16.03
C PHE A 202 5.61 0.08 17.47
N HIS A 203 6.04 1.11 18.20
CA HIS A 203 6.57 0.98 19.55
C HIS A 203 5.50 0.65 20.60
N THR A 204 4.33 1.26 20.50
CA THR A 204 3.25 1.05 21.48
C THR A 204 2.52 -0.27 21.24
N PHE A 205 2.43 -0.74 20.00
CA PHE A 205 1.60 -1.91 19.68
C PHE A 205 2.33 -3.02 18.93
N LEU A 206 2.90 -2.78 17.76
CA LEU A 206 3.38 -3.87 16.89
C LEU A 206 4.58 -4.63 17.47
N ASN A 207 5.44 -3.95 18.25
CA ASN A 207 6.58 -4.57 18.90
C ASN A 207 6.21 -5.40 20.15
N LEU A 208 4.94 -5.38 20.58
CA LEU A 208 4.49 -6.19 21.71
C LEU A 208 4.40 -7.67 21.31
N PRO A 209 4.88 -8.61 22.14
CA PRO A 209 4.82 -10.05 21.83
C PRO A 209 3.42 -10.57 21.49
N ARG A 210 2.38 -9.98 22.12
CA ARG A 210 0.97 -10.33 21.89
C ARG A 210 0.48 -10.01 20.48
N ASN A 211 1.18 -9.13 19.75
CA ASN A 211 0.84 -8.68 18.40
C ASN A 211 1.77 -9.26 17.33
N LYS A 212 2.59 -10.26 17.69
CA LYS A 212 3.47 -10.96 16.76
C LYS A 212 2.66 -11.57 15.62
N GLY A 213 3.09 -11.31 14.39
CA GLY A 213 2.43 -11.82 13.17
C GLY A 213 1.44 -10.83 12.54
N ILE A 214 1.14 -9.70 13.20
CA ILE A 214 0.43 -8.60 12.57
C ILE A 214 1.39 -7.79 11.71
N GLN A 215 0.95 -7.44 10.50
CA GLN A 215 1.64 -6.53 9.60
C GLN A 215 0.81 -5.26 9.40
N MET A 216 1.50 -4.13 9.20
CA MET A 216 0.88 -2.83 9.01
C MET A 216 1.47 -2.12 7.79
N ALA A 217 0.60 -1.53 6.97
CA ALA A 217 0.96 -0.52 6.00
C ALA A 217 0.32 0.82 6.41
N MET A 218 1.06 1.92 6.34
CA MET A 218 0.54 3.27 6.61
C MET A 218 1.00 4.22 5.53
N SER A 219 0.07 4.81 4.80
CA SER A 219 0.39 5.73 3.69
C SER A 219 -0.68 6.78 3.42
N LYS A 220 -0.25 7.87 2.80
CA LYS A 220 -1.12 8.96 2.37
C LYS A 220 -1.76 8.63 1.03
N ARG A 221 -3.06 8.86 0.93
CA ARG A 221 -3.88 8.62 -0.26
C ARG A 221 -4.70 9.83 -0.63
N LYS A 222 -5.06 9.96 -1.91
CA LYS A 222 -6.15 10.83 -2.32
C LYS A 222 -7.47 10.26 -1.83
N LYS A 223 -8.29 11.12 -1.27
CA LYS A 223 -9.69 10.86 -1.00
C LYS A 223 -10.40 10.71 -2.34
N LEU A 224 -11.12 9.61 -2.54
CA LEU A 224 -11.98 9.44 -3.71
C LEU A 224 -13.06 10.52 -3.68
N GLN A 225 -12.94 11.54 -4.54
CA GLN A 225 -13.92 12.62 -4.61
C GLN A 225 -15.20 12.09 -5.27
N THR A 226 -16.34 12.29 -4.62
CA THR A 226 -17.62 12.31 -5.32
C THR A 226 -17.68 13.59 -6.18
N PRO A 227 -18.17 13.52 -7.43
CA PRO A 227 -17.98 14.58 -8.44
C PRO A 227 -18.64 15.94 -8.15
N LEU A 228 -19.24 16.14 -6.97
CA LEU A 228 -20.10 17.28 -6.65
C LEU A 228 -19.59 18.19 -5.52
N ARG A 229 -18.36 18.03 -5.01
CA ARG A 229 -17.89 18.82 -3.86
C ARG A 229 -16.55 19.52 -4.12
N ILE A 230 -16.61 20.83 -4.34
CA ILE A 230 -15.44 21.71 -4.35
C ILE A 230 -14.95 21.83 -2.91
N VAL A 231 -13.79 21.26 -2.60
CA VAL A 231 -13.14 21.35 -1.28
C VAL A 231 -11.82 22.12 -1.44
N PRO A 232 -11.42 22.96 -0.47
CA PRO A 232 -10.12 23.63 -0.49
C PRO A 232 -8.95 22.63 -0.54
N ARG A 233 -7.94 22.94 -1.35
CA ARG A 233 -6.69 22.16 -1.47
C ARG A 233 -6.08 21.92 -0.09
N GLY A 234 -5.88 20.65 0.26
CA GLY A 234 -5.29 20.21 1.55
C GLY A 234 -6.19 19.29 2.38
N LEU A 235 -7.51 19.25 2.11
CA LEU A 235 -8.47 18.35 2.76
C LEU A 235 -8.86 17.12 1.89
N ASP A 236 -8.18 16.97 0.75
CA ASP A 236 -8.44 15.93 -0.26
C ASP A 236 -7.58 14.68 -0.06
N SER A 237 -6.77 14.62 1.00
CA SER A 237 -5.94 13.46 1.31
C SER A 237 -6.33 12.85 2.65
N ILE A 238 -6.14 11.54 2.76
CA ILE A 238 -6.35 10.76 3.98
C ILE A 238 -5.09 9.97 4.28
N ILE A 239 -4.94 9.53 5.53
CA ILE A 239 -3.99 8.47 5.86
C ILE A 239 -4.76 7.16 5.93
N GLN A 240 -4.29 6.16 5.18
CA GLN A 240 -4.81 4.80 5.22
C GLN A 240 -3.84 3.94 6.00
N ILE A 241 -4.32 3.28 7.06
CA ILE A 241 -3.58 2.27 7.81
C ILE A 241 -4.26 0.93 7.53
N VAL A 242 -3.51 -0.02 6.99
CA VAL A 242 -3.98 -1.38 6.71
C VAL A 242 -3.33 -2.31 7.71
N LEU A 243 -4.13 -3.13 8.39
CA LEU A 243 -3.67 -4.15 9.33
C LEU A 243 -4.12 -5.52 8.84
N ILE A 244 -3.19 -6.45 8.75
CA ILE A 244 -3.45 -7.86 8.46
C ILE A 244 -2.77 -8.73 9.51
N ASP A 245 -3.37 -9.88 9.82
CA ASP A 245 -2.74 -10.89 10.66
C ASP A 245 -2.39 -12.13 9.83
N ASN A 246 -1.60 -13.03 10.41
CA ASN A 246 -1.21 -14.28 9.79
C ASN A 246 -2.22 -15.42 10.02
N LYS A 247 -3.41 -15.11 10.57
CA LYS A 247 -4.46 -16.12 10.79
C LYS A 247 -5.17 -16.41 9.46
N THR A 248 -5.71 -17.62 9.36
CA THR A 248 -6.38 -18.09 8.15
C THR A 248 -7.78 -18.64 8.46
N GLY A 249 -8.59 -18.81 7.42
CA GLY A 249 -9.95 -19.33 7.52
C GLY A 249 -10.82 -18.47 8.46
N PRO A 250 -11.55 -19.09 9.40
CA PRO A 250 -12.54 -18.39 10.25
C PRO A 250 -11.96 -17.33 11.16
N TYR A 251 -10.64 -17.33 11.37
CA TYR A 251 -9.97 -16.39 12.27
C TYR A 251 -9.18 -15.32 11.53
N ALA A 252 -9.21 -15.31 10.19
CA ALA A 252 -8.50 -14.33 9.39
C ALA A 252 -8.93 -12.90 9.75
N GLY A 253 -7.95 -12.04 10.02
CA GLY A 253 -8.16 -10.62 10.36
C GLY A 253 -8.66 -10.34 11.79
N THR A 254 -9.04 -11.35 12.57
CA THR A 254 -9.60 -11.15 13.93
C THR A 254 -8.61 -10.51 14.91
N HIS A 255 -7.32 -10.78 14.76
CA HIS A 255 -6.29 -10.19 15.61
C HIS A 255 -5.94 -8.78 15.15
N ALA A 256 -5.94 -8.56 13.82
CA ALA A 256 -5.84 -7.21 13.26
C ALA A 256 -6.99 -6.31 13.75
N GLU A 257 -8.21 -6.82 13.87
CA GLU A 257 -9.37 -6.12 14.44
C GLU A 257 -9.19 -5.76 15.91
N GLN A 258 -8.73 -6.69 16.74
CA GLN A 258 -8.43 -6.40 18.15
C GLN A 258 -7.39 -5.28 18.27
N LEU A 259 -6.31 -5.36 17.51
CA LEU A 259 -5.29 -4.33 17.51
C LEU A 259 -5.83 -2.98 16.98
N ALA A 260 -6.67 -3.00 15.95
CA ALA A 260 -7.25 -1.77 15.42
C ALA A 260 -8.12 -1.06 16.46
N ASN A 261 -8.87 -1.81 17.27
CA ASN A 261 -9.65 -1.25 18.37
C ASN A 261 -8.75 -0.63 19.46
N ASP A 262 -7.63 -1.28 19.79
CA ASP A 262 -6.61 -0.72 20.70
C ASP A 262 -6.05 0.62 20.14
N ILE A 263 -5.76 0.67 18.84
CA ILE A 263 -5.29 1.89 18.16
C ILE A 263 -6.36 2.99 18.14
N LEU A 264 -7.63 2.66 17.88
CA LEU A 264 -8.71 3.63 17.91
C LEU A 264 -8.91 4.23 19.31
N LYS A 265 -8.75 3.42 20.35
CA LYS A 265 -8.77 3.92 21.74
C LYS A 265 -7.62 4.89 21.99
N ASP A 266 -6.41 4.55 21.53
CA ASP A 266 -5.26 5.45 21.59
C ASP A 266 -5.47 6.75 20.82
N ILE A 267 -6.12 6.69 19.66
CA ILE A 267 -6.51 7.89 18.90
C ILE A 267 -7.53 8.73 19.68
N ALA A 268 -8.50 8.11 20.35
CA ALA A 268 -9.47 8.84 21.16
C ALA A 268 -8.81 9.57 22.34
N ASP A 269 -7.85 8.91 23.01
CA ASP A 269 -7.18 9.44 24.19
C ASP A 269 -6.05 10.44 23.84
N HIS A 270 -5.34 10.21 22.74
CA HIS A 270 -4.09 10.90 22.42
C HIS A 270 -3.99 11.45 20.98
N GLY A 271 -4.92 11.12 20.08
CA GLY A 271 -4.83 11.42 18.65
C GLY A 271 -4.69 12.92 18.34
N LYS A 272 -5.30 13.79 19.15
CA LYS A 272 -5.16 15.26 19.00
C LYS A 272 -3.71 15.72 19.09
N PHE A 273 -2.89 15.11 19.94
CA PHE A 273 -1.46 15.45 20.06
C PHE A 273 -0.65 15.08 18.81
N PHE A 274 -1.15 14.12 18.03
CA PHE A 274 -0.56 13.68 16.76
C PHE A 274 -1.18 14.38 15.56
N GLY A 275 -2.04 15.39 15.75
CA GLY A 275 -2.73 16.07 14.65
C GLY A 275 -3.80 15.21 13.97
N ILE A 276 -4.31 14.16 14.61
CA ILE A 276 -5.42 13.35 14.09
C ILE A 276 -6.74 14.06 14.39
N VAL A 277 -7.58 14.23 13.37
CA VAL A 277 -8.87 14.93 13.44
C VAL A 277 -10.02 13.95 13.58
N THR A 278 -10.09 12.94 12.70
CA THR A 278 -11.05 11.84 12.81
C THR A 278 -10.42 10.52 12.37
N ALA A 279 -10.95 9.42 12.89
CA ALA A 279 -10.60 8.06 12.48
C ALA A 279 -11.86 7.26 12.16
N ASN A 280 -11.87 6.54 11.04
CA ASN A 280 -12.94 5.62 10.65
C ASN A 280 -12.38 4.21 10.45
N LEU A 281 -13.18 3.20 10.77
CA LEU A 281 -12.79 1.79 10.72
C LEU A 281 -13.58 1.04 9.65
N GLN A 282 -12.90 0.19 8.89
CA GLN A 282 -13.51 -0.84 8.04
C GLN A 282 -12.90 -2.19 8.40
N VAL A 283 -13.74 -3.21 8.60
CA VAL A 283 -13.35 -4.51 9.14
C VAL A 283 -13.80 -5.61 8.20
N ALA A 284 -12.93 -6.57 7.92
CA ALA A 284 -13.18 -7.78 7.13
C ALA A 284 -12.65 -9.01 7.86
N THR A 285 -13.47 -9.61 8.72
CA THR A 285 -13.09 -10.74 9.60
C THR A 285 -14.18 -11.84 9.66
N GLY A 286 -13.82 -13.05 10.07
CA GLY A 286 -14.78 -14.16 10.34
C GLY A 286 -15.21 -14.98 9.10
N ASN A 287 -15.72 -16.22 9.26
CA ASN A 287 -16.09 -17.10 8.12
C ASN A 287 -17.53 -16.93 7.60
N ASN A 288 -17.76 -17.32 6.34
CA ASN A 288 -19.07 -17.34 5.68
C ASN A 288 -19.90 -18.64 5.90
N TRP A 289 -19.92 -19.18 7.12
CA TRP A 289 -20.77 -20.34 7.46
C TRP A 289 -21.89 -19.97 8.44
N SER A 290 -23.05 -19.67 7.84
CA SER A 290 -24.42 -19.62 8.38
C SER A 290 -24.67 -18.78 9.65
N ALA A 291 -25.38 -17.67 9.49
CA ALA A 291 -26.68 -17.46 10.16
C ALA A 291 -27.34 -16.16 9.71
N GLN A 292 -28.57 -16.31 9.24
CA GLN A 292 -29.63 -15.33 9.35
C GLN A 292 -29.68 -14.80 10.79
N GLY A 293 -29.44 -13.50 10.98
CA GLY A 293 -29.48 -12.91 12.33
C GLY A 293 -28.63 -11.64 12.48
N THR A 294 -29.22 -10.51 12.11
CA THR A 294 -29.06 -9.21 12.77
C THR A 294 -27.66 -8.75 13.20
N SER A 295 -27.05 -7.85 12.42
CA SER A 295 -26.71 -6.47 12.85
C SER A 295 -25.75 -5.83 11.85
N SER A 296 -26.34 -5.15 10.87
CA SER A 296 -25.62 -4.12 10.12
C SER A 296 -25.41 -2.94 11.08
N HIS A 297 -24.24 -2.88 11.74
CA HIS A 297 -23.78 -1.66 12.39
C HIS A 297 -23.35 -0.67 11.30
N ARG A 298 -24.36 -0.06 10.65
CA ARG A 298 -24.17 1.20 9.94
C ARG A 298 -23.66 2.22 10.95
N GLY A 299 -22.58 2.91 10.58
CA GLY A 299 -22.01 4.01 11.35
C GLY A 299 -23.11 4.96 11.84
N LEU A 300 -22.99 5.36 13.10
CA LEU A 300 -23.89 6.28 13.77
C LEU A 300 -23.73 7.68 13.16
N MET A 301 -24.36 7.92 12.01
CA MET A 301 -24.67 9.26 11.53
C MET A 301 -25.84 9.77 12.36
N ILE A 302 -25.56 10.49 13.44
CA ILE A 302 -26.57 11.31 14.13
C ILE A 302 -27.00 12.41 13.15
N THR A 303 -28.02 12.10 12.35
CA THR A 303 -28.64 13.04 11.41
C THR A 303 -30.01 13.41 11.96
N GLY A 304 -30.03 14.35 12.90
CA GLY A 304 -31.25 14.91 13.47
C GLY A 304 -31.94 15.88 12.51
N ILE A 305 -32.60 15.37 11.46
CA ILE A 305 -33.38 16.21 10.54
C ILE A 305 -34.84 15.74 10.35
N VAL A 306 -35.24 14.55 10.79
CA VAL A 306 -36.64 14.11 10.62
C VAL A 306 -37.56 14.56 11.77
N ILE A 307 -37.02 14.75 12.99
CA ILE A 307 -37.83 15.16 14.16
C ILE A 307 -38.20 16.66 14.11
N GLY A 308 -37.35 17.50 13.51
CA GLY A 308 -37.61 18.95 13.41
C GLY A 308 -38.80 19.29 12.51
N ILE A 309 -38.94 18.61 11.36
CA ILE A 309 -40.04 18.85 10.42
C ILE A 309 -41.38 18.43 11.04
N LEU A 310 -41.39 17.33 11.79
CA LEU A 310 -42.61 16.83 12.44
C LEU A 310 -43.09 17.75 13.56
N LEU A 311 -42.16 18.34 14.33
CA LEU A 311 -42.47 19.35 15.34
C LEU A 311 -42.95 20.68 14.75
N VAL A 312 -42.36 21.14 13.64
CA VAL A 312 -42.80 22.36 12.94
C VAL A 312 -44.20 22.19 12.36
N LEU A 313 -44.52 21.03 11.78
CA LEU A 313 -45.87 20.73 11.28
C LEU A 313 -46.90 20.64 12.42
N LEU A 314 -46.52 20.10 13.57
CA LEU A 314 -47.36 20.07 14.77
C LEU A 314 -47.64 21.48 15.31
N PHE A 315 -46.62 22.35 15.38
CA PHE A 315 -46.80 23.74 15.79
C PHE A 315 -47.66 24.55 14.81
N LEU A 316 -47.49 24.35 13.51
CA LEU A 316 -48.33 24.97 12.48
C LEU A 316 -49.78 24.50 12.57
N GLY A 317 -50.01 23.20 12.80
CA GLY A 317 -51.35 22.64 12.98
C GLY A 317 -52.07 23.19 14.22
N ILE A 318 -51.35 23.31 15.35
CA ILE A 318 -51.91 23.87 16.59
C ILE A 318 -52.21 25.36 16.42
N SER A 319 -51.33 26.12 15.76
CA SER A 319 -51.53 27.55 15.52
C SER A 319 -52.74 27.83 14.61
N LEU A 320 -52.96 26.99 13.59
CA LEU A 320 -54.13 27.06 12.71
C LEU A 320 -55.44 26.72 13.43
N LEU A 321 -55.41 25.76 14.37
CA LEU A 321 -56.57 25.40 15.19
C LEU A 321 -56.93 26.51 16.19
N LEU A 322 -55.94 27.16 16.80
CA LEU A 322 -56.16 28.28 17.70
C LEU A 322 -56.69 29.52 16.94
N TYR A 323 -56.11 29.84 15.78
CA TYR A 323 -56.58 30.96 14.95
C TYR A 323 -58.03 30.79 14.46
N LYS A 324 -58.48 29.54 14.27
CA LYS A 324 -59.84 29.25 13.84
C LYS A 324 -60.87 29.31 14.99
N ASN A 325 -60.41 29.18 16.24
CA ASN A 325 -61.26 29.29 17.42
C ASN A 325 -61.41 30.73 17.95
N ASP A 326 -60.51 31.64 17.57
CA ASP A 326 -60.64 33.08 17.88
C ASP A 326 -61.51 33.85 16.86
N ALA A 327 -62.03 33.16 15.84
CA ALA A 327 -62.87 33.75 14.78
C ALA A 327 -64.37 33.35 14.87
N LEU A 328 -64.84 32.94 16.06
CA LEU A 328 -66.22 32.56 16.34
C LEU A 328 -66.75 33.28 17.59
#